data_AF-A0A9X9HX45-F1
#
_entry.id   AF-A0A9X9HX45-F1
#
_cell.length_a   1.000
_cell.length_b   1.000
_cell.length_c   1.000
_cell.angle_alpha   90.00
_cell.angle_beta   90.00
_cell.angle_gamma   90.00
#
_symmetry.space_group_name_H-M   'P 1'
#
loop_
_entity.id
_entity.type
_entity.pdbx_description
1 polymer ?
#
loop_
_entity_poly.entity_id
_entity_poly.type
_entity_poly.pdbx_seq_one_letter_code
_entity_poly.pdbx_strand_id
1 'polypeptide(L)'
;MSKAKTEILGPVVSDFLKYEATPLTRVAVAADAGTKAGSFVTYPLRNKKLVALTDEADGKVIVQPLNCIIECKDIFIQAKAAFQSDAVMKKEGDAYGIVYVNLPKFGASDA
;
A
#
# COMPACT_ATOMS: atom_id res chain seq x y z
N MET A 1 -37.40 -27.39 24.89
CA MET A 1 -36.52 -26.23 24.58
C MET A 1 -35.14 -26.76 24.25
N SER A 2 -34.76 -26.76 22.97
CA SER A 2 -33.43 -27.22 22.55
C SER A 2 -32.39 -26.15 22.92
N LYS A 3 -31.31 -26.54 23.61
CA LYS A 3 -30.19 -25.63 23.90
C LYS A 3 -29.51 -25.29 22.57
N ALA A 4 -29.52 -24.03 22.17
CA ALA A 4 -28.71 -23.57 21.05
C ALA A 4 -27.24 -23.82 21.40
N LYS A 5 -26.58 -24.67 20.62
CA LYS A 5 -25.15 -24.93 20.73
C LYS A 5 -24.45 -23.80 20.00
N THR A 6 -23.89 -22.85 20.73
CA THR A 6 -23.07 -21.78 20.15
C THR A 6 -21.77 -22.40 19.65
N GLU A 7 -21.71 -22.71 18.35
CA GLU A 7 -20.46 -23.10 17.73
C GLU A 7 -19.65 -21.81 17.46
N ILE A 8 -18.44 -21.76 18.00
CA ILE A 8 -17.50 -20.68 17.70
C ILE A 8 -16.98 -20.94 16.29
N LEU A 9 -17.58 -20.29 15.30
CA LEU A 9 -17.05 -20.31 13.94
C LEU A 9 -15.66 -19.64 13.98
N GLY A 10 -14.67 -20.32 13.43
CA GLY A 10 -13.32 -19.76 13.28
C GLY A 10 -13.32 -18.52 12.39
N PRO A 11 -12.19 -17.80 12.32
CA PRO A 11 -12.07 -16.60 11.49
C PRO A 11 -12.45 -16.88 10.04
N VAL A 12 -13.25 -15.99 9.44
CA VAL A 12 -13.61 -16.06 8.03
C VAL A 12 -12.69 -15.17 7.20
N VAL A 13 -12.66 -15.36 5.87
CA VAL A 13 -11.81 -14.58 4.95
C VAL A 13 -11.91 -13.06 5.20
N SER A 14 -13.11 -12.56 5.51
CA SER A 14 -13.31 -11.13 5.81
C SER A 14 -12.51 -10.65 7.03
N ASP A 15 -12.29 -11.49 8.05
CA ASP A 15 -11.55 -11.11 9.26
C ASP A 15 -10.06 -10.94 8.95
N PHE A 16 -9.50 -11.83 8.13
CA PHE A 16 -8.12 -11.70 7.65
C PHE A 16 -7.92 -10.44 6.82
N LEU A 17 -8.83 -10.16 5.87
CA LEU A 17 -8.78 -8.95 5.04
C LEU A 17 -8.89 -7.66 5.88
N LYS A 18 -9.73 -7.66 6.92
CA LYS A 18 -9.82 -6.52 7.86
C LYS A 18 -8.52 -6.35 8.65
N TYR A 19 -7.91 -7.46 9.08
CA TYR A 19 -6.65 -7.42 9.81
C TYR A 19 -5.51 -6.86 8.95
N GLU A 20 -5.44 -7.23 7.67
CA GLU A 20 -4.45 -6.70 6.70
C GLU A 20 -4.55 -5.18 6.51
N ALA A 21 -5.71 -4.57 6.74
CA ALA A 21 -5.88 -3.12 6.68
C ALA A 21 -5.37 -2.38 7.94
N THR A 22 -5.07 -3.11 9.02
CA THR A 22 -4.69 -2.50 10.31
C THR A 22 -3.28 -1.90 10.26
N PRO A 23 -2.95 -0.97 11.17
CA PRO A 23 -1.58 -0.48 11.31
C PRO A 23 -0.55 -1.56 11.70
N LEU A 24 -0.99 -2.72 12.23
CA LEU A 24 -0.10 -3.78 12.71
C LEU A 24 0.64 -4.51 11.58
N THR A 25 0.16 -4.41 10.34
CA THR A 25 0.85 -4.95 9.16
C THR A 25 1.79 -3.94 8.50
N ARG A 26 1.81 -2.70 8.99
CA ARG A 26 2.62 -1.62 8.43
C ARG A 26 4.00 -1.60 9.07
N VAL A 27 4.99 -1.13 8.31
CA VAL A 27 6.39 -1.13 8.72
C VAL A 27 6.96 0.27 8.61
N ALA A 28 7.74 0.69 9.60
CA ALA A 28 8.52 1.92 9.52
C ALA A 28 9.80 1.68 8.71
N VAL A 29 10.03 2.48 7.69
CA VAL A 29 11.19 2.39 6.80
C VAL A 29 11.93 3.71 6.77
N ALA A 30 13.25 3.66 6.63
CA ALA A 30 14.07 4.85 6.51
C ALA A 30 13.66 5.66 5.28
N ALA A 31 13.63 6.99 5.41
CA ALA A 31 13.29 7.92 4.34
C ALA A 31 14.09 9.22 4.49
N ASP A 32 14.27 9.92 3.38
CA ASP A 32 14.94 11.22 3.37
C ASP A 32 14.10 12.28 4.10
N ALA A 33 14.78 13.21 4.75
CA ALA A 33 14.13 14.28 5.51
C ALA A 33 13.15 15.07 4.63
N GLY A 34 11.93 15.27 5.13
CA GLY A 34 10.88 15.98 4.40
C GLY A 34 10.12 15.15 3.36
N THR A 35 10.35 13.83 3.26
CA THR A 35 9.49 12.92 2.48
C THR A 35 8.03 13.06 2.94
N LYS A 36 7.10 13.15 1.99
CA LYS A 36 5.67 13.33 2.25
C LYS A 36 4.87 12.07 2.00
N ALA A 37 3.73 11.94 2.66
CA ALA A 37 2.76 10.91 2.33
C ALA A 37 2.44 10.95 0.82
N GLY A 38 2.34 9.79 0.19
CA GLY A 38 2.17 9.64 -1.26
C GLY A 38 3.47 9.58 -2.06
N SER A 39 4.63 9.91 -1.47
CA SER A 39 5.94 9.67 -2.08
C SER A 39 6.25 8.17 -2.18
N PHE A 40 7.15 7.80 -3.09
CA PHE A 40 7.63 6.43 -3.22
C PHE A 40 8.99 6.25 -2.57
N VAL A 41 9.07 5.34 -1.61
CA VAL A 41 10.30 4.99 -0.87
C VAL A 41 10.70 3.55 -1.15
N THR A 42 12.00 3.25 -1.11
CA THR A 42 12.49 1.88 -1.35
C THR A 42 12.31 1.03 -0.10
N TYR A 43 11.60 -0.09 -0.23
CA TYR A 43 11.48 -1.08 0.83
C TYR A 43 12.69 -2.02 0.82
N PRO A 44 13.52 -2.04 1.88
CA PRO A 44 14.84 -2.69 1.84
C PRO A 44 14.76 -4.21 1.63
N LEU A 45 13.74 -4.89 2.16
CA LEU A 45 13.65 -6.35 2.07
C LEU A 45 13.39 -6.89 0.65
N ARG A 46 12.88 -6.05 -0.26
CA ARG A 46 12.59 -6.44 -1.65
C ARG A 46 13.26 -5.56 -2.70
N ASN A 47 13.90 -4.47 -2.28
CA ASN A 47 14.48 -3.44 -3.15
C ASN A 47 13.48 -2.90 -4.19
N LYS A 48 12.21 -2.72 -3.79
CA LYS A 48 11.14 -2.15 -4.63
C LYS A 48 10.46 -1.00 -3.92
N LYS A 49 9.86 -0.10 -4.71
CA LYS A 49 9.21 1.10 -4.19
C LYS A 49 7.86 0.80 -3.54
N LEU A 50 7.54 1.49 -2.45
CA LEU A 50 6.24 1.48 -1.78
C LEU A 50 5.79 2.93 -1.55
N VAL A 51 4.48 3.12 -1.48
CA VAL A 51 3.91 4.43 -1.13
C VAL A 51 4.12 4.68 0.36
N ALA A 52 4.69 5.83 0.69
CA ALA A 52 4.73 6.36 2.05
C ALA A 52 3.30 6.71 2.49
N LEU A 53 2.83 6.07 3.55
CA LEU A 53 1.49 6.29 4.11
C LEU A 53 1.44 7.44 5.12
N THR A 54 2.61 7.96 5.50
CA THR A 54 2.78 9.09 6.41
C THR A 54 3.83 10.03 5.86
N ASP A 55 3.81 11.27 6.34
CA ASP A 55 4.98 12.13 6.27
C ASP A 55 6.14 11.50 7.03
N GLU A 56 7.35 11.92 6.67
CA GLU A 56 8.55 11.54 7.39
C GLU A 56 8.57 12.16 8.79
N ALA A 57 8.88 11.31 9.76
CA ALA A 57 9.18 11.68 11.13
C ALA A 57 10.33 10.80 11.65
N ASP A 58 11.30 11.42 12.31
CA ASP A 58 12.47 10.74 12.89
C ASP A 58 13.26 9.89 11.87
N GLY A 59 13.36 10.37 10.64
CA GLY A 59 14.03 9.72 9.51
C GLY A 59 13.27 8.53 8.94
N LYS A 60 11.97 8.40 9.23
CA LYS A 60 11.15 7.24 8.81
C LYS A 60 9.78 7.62 8.29
N VAL A 61 9.26 6.78 7.41
CA VAL A 61 7.85 6.78 6.98
C VAL A 61 7.24 5.41 7.23
N ILE A 62 5.90 5.35 7.32
CA ILE A 62 5.17 4.09 7.40
C ILE A 62 4.80 3.61 5.99
N VAL A 63 4.99 2.32 5.72
CA VAL A 63 4.57 1.66 4.47
C VAL A 63 3.74 0.42 4.75
N GLN A 64 2.90 0.02 3.79
CA GLN A 64 2.21 -1.28 3.81
C GLN A 64 2.88 -2.20 2.79
N PRO A 65 3.60 -3.26 3.22
CA PRO A 65 4.44 -4.06 2.34
C PRO A 65 3.68 -5.13 1.55
N LEU A 66 2.50 -5.54 1.99
CA LEU A 66 1.75 -6.67 1.46
C LEU A 66 0.23 -6.42 1.50
N ASN A 67 -0.49 -7.09 0.61
CA ASN A 67 -1.95 -7.28 0.63
C ASN A 67 -2.72 -6.00 0.98
N CYS A 68 -2.74 -5.04 0.07
CA CYS A 68 -3.43 -3.77 0.32
C CYS A 68 -3.97 -3.11 -0.93
N ILE A 69 -4.90 -2.18 -0.70
CA ILE A 69 -5.40 -1.28 -1.73
C ILE A 69 -4.87 0.11 -1.40
N ILE A 70 -4.23 0.75 -2.37
CA ILE A 70 -3.69 2.10 -2.25
C ILE A 70 -4.47 3.03 -3.17
N GLU A 71 -5.11 4.03 -2.58
CA GLU A 71 -5.77 5.12 -3.29
C GLU A 71 -4.70 6.07 -3.86
N CYS A 72 -4.70 6.23 -5.19
CA CYS A 72 -3.65 6.94 -5.91
C CYS A 72 -4.08 8.25 -6.58
N LYS A 73 -5.32 8.71 -6.35
CA LYS A 73 -5.89 9.90 -6.99
C LYS A 73 -4.97 11.13 -6.96
N ASP A 74 -4.25 11.34 -5.87
CA ASP A 74 -3.44 12.55 -5.64
C ASP A 74 -1.93 12.33 -5.76
N ILE A 75 -1.46 11.14 -6.16
CA ILE A 75 -0.02 10.79 -6.20
C ILE A 75 0.52 10.54 -7.62
N PHE A 76 -0.22 10.97 -8.65
CA PHE A 76 0.13 10.69 -10.04
C PHE A 76 1.52 11.20 -10.44
N ILE A 77 1.89 12.42 -10.01
CA ILE A 77 3.19 13.02 -10.33
C ILE A 77 4.32 12.19 -9.71
N GLN A 78 4.16 11.78 -8.45
CA GLN A 78 5.12 10.96 -7.72
C GLN A 78 5.24 9.57 -8.36
N ALA A 79 4.12 8.99 -8.81
CA ALA A 79 4.11 7.71 -9.51
C ALA A 79 4.85 7.79 -10.86
N LYS A 80 4.61 8.83 -11.66
CA LYS A 80 5.29 9.07 -12.94
C LYS A 80 6.80 9.30 -12.77
N ALA A 81 7.21 9.97 -11.68
CA ALA A 81 8.63 10.13 -11.34
C ALA A 81 9.26 8.82 -10.83
N ALA A 82 8.47 7.96 -10.17
CA ALA A 82 8.96 6.75 -9.56
C ALA A 82 9.06 5.54 -10.50
N PHE A 83 8.19 5.46 -11.52
CA PHE A 83 8.06 4.30 -12.41
C PHE A 83 8.09 4.70 -13.88
N GLN A 84 8.55 3.78 -14.72
CA GLN A 84 8.61 3.97 -16.17
C GLN A 84 7.22 3.97 -16.83
N SER A 85 6.27 3.19 -16.28
CA SER A 85 4.88 3.11 -16.74
C SER A 85 3.95 2.64 -15.63
N ASP A 86 2.65 2.89 -15.78
CA ASP A 86 1.59 2.36 -14.93
C ASP A 86 1.55 0.83 -14.96
N ALA A 87 1.84 0.23 -16.12
CA ALA A 87 1.96 -1.23 -16.26
C ALA A 87 3.09 -1.82 -15.40
N VAL A 88 4.26 -1.15 -15.34
CA VAL A 88 5.37 -1.58 -14.46
C VAL A 88 4.97 -1.42 -13.00
N MET A 89 4.39 -0.28 -12.63
CA MET A 89 3.91 -0.04 -11.26
C MET A 89 2.89 -1.10 -10.83
N LYS A 90 1.91 -1.41 -11.69
CA LYS A 90 0.91 -2.46 -11.44
C LYS A 90 1.57 -3.82 -11.26
N LYS A 91 2.47 -4.21 -12.16
CA LYS A 91 3.19 -5.51 -12.07
C LYS A 91 3.99 -5.64 -10.77
N GLU A 92 4.63 -4.56 -10.31
CA GLU A 92 5.34 -4.56 -9.03
C GLU A 92 4.42 -4.58 -7.81
N GLY A 93 3.21 -4.04 -7.91
CA GLY A 93 2.18 -4.15 -6.87
C GLY A 93 1.58 -5.55 -6.80
N ASP A 94 1.15 -6.09 -7.93
CA ASP A 94 0.49 -7.39 -8.07
C ASP A 94 1.34 -8.53 -7.47
N ALA A 95 2.67 -8.48 -7.63
CA ALA A 95 3.59 -9.47 -7.07
C ALA A 95 3.56 -9.56 -5.53
N TYR A 96 2.92 -8.61 -4.85
CA TYR A 96 2.84 -8.50 -3.39
C TYR A 96 1.41 -8.25 -2.89
N GLY A 97 0.41 -8.48 -3.75
CA GLY A 97 -1.00 -8.26 -3.40
C GLY A 97 -1.37 -6.79 -3.22
N ILE A 98 -0.61 -5.86 -3.80
CA ILE A 98 -0.87 -4.42 -3.72
C ILE A 98 -1.61 -3.95 -4.97
N VAL A 99 -2.82 -3.45 -4.79
CA VAL A 99 -3.66 -2.91 -5.86
C VAL A 99 -3.68 -1.39 -5.76
N TYR A 100 -3.13 -0.72 -6.77
CA TYR A 100 -3.22 0.72 -6.92
C TYR A 100 -4.51 1.09 -7.64
N VAL A 101 -5.39 1.85 -6.98
CA VAL A 101 -6.70 2.25 -7.53
C VAL A 101 -6.72 3.74 -7.82
N ASN A 102 -7.56 4.13 -8.79
CA ASN A 102 -7.78 5.52 -9.18
C ASN A 102 -6.50 6.30 -9.58
N LEU A 103 -5.43 5.58 -9.96
CA LEU A 103 -4.27 6.16 -10.59
C LEU A 103 -4.63 6.57 -12.03
N PRO A 104 -4.48 7.85 -12.42
CA PRO A 104 -4.61 8.24 -13.82
C PRO A 104 -3.61 7.46 -14.69
N LYS A 105 -3.98 7.13 -15.93
CA LYS A 105 -3.06 6.44 -16.85
C LYS A 105 -1.86 7.31 -17.15
N PHE A 106 -0.67 6.71 -17.16
CA PHE A 106 0.55 7.43 -17.51
C PHE A 106 0.43 7.87 -18.97
N GLY A 107 0.60 9.17 -19.23
CA GLY A 107 0.40 9.76 -20.56
C GLY A 107 -1.04 10.19 -20.88
N ALA A 108 -1.99 10.09 -19.94
CA ALA A 108 -3.36 10.58 -20.15
C ALA A 108 -3.52 12.10 -20.03
N SER A 109 -2.47 12.87 -19.72
CA SER A 109 -2.47 14.34 -19.82
C SER A 109 -1.06 14.95 -19.70
N ASP A 110 -0.53 15.44 -20.82
CA ASP A 110 0.00 16.81 -20.92
C ASP A 110 -1.06 17.72 -21.62
N ALA A 111 -2.34 17.46 -21.37
CA ALA A 111 -3.50 18.14 -21.99
C ALA A 111 -4.46 18.66 -20.92
#